data_AF-A0A351HUX6-F1
#
_entry.id   AF-A0A351HUX6-F1
#
_cell.length_a   1.000
_cell.length_b   1.000
_cell.length_c   1.000
_cell.angle_alpha   90.00
_cell.angle_beta   90.00
_cell.angle_gamma   90.00
#
_symmetry.space_group_name_H-M   'P 1'
#
loop_
_entity.id
_entity.type
_entity.pdbx_description
1 polymer ?
#
loop_
_entity_poly.entity_id
_entity_poly.type
_entity_poly.pdbx_seq_one_letter_code
_entity_poly.pdbx_strand_id
1 'polypeptide(L)'
;QNNYFFDENEDWYQETVCVCLDGIAETSTRMEINTGANMRTPGVGRYPSDWMIPEMKKRNIPITVGGDSHSVEGIVYEYNQAEKYLAECGYREYWVLKKGRWEAQPLGV
;
A
#
# COMPACT_ATOMS: atom_id res chain seq x y z
N GLN A 1 -1.62 -24.54 -4.18
CA GLN A 1 -0.94 -24.39 -2.88
C GLN A 1 -1.93 -23.67 -1.96
N ASN A 2 -2.30 -24.24 -0.82
CA ASN A 2 -3.40 -23.73 0.02
C ASN A 2 -2.94 -22.82 1.17
N ASN A 3 -1.92 -21.96 0.97
CA ASN A 3 -1.41 -21.01 1.97
C ASN A 3 -1.30 -21.54 3.41
N TYR A 4 -1.03 -22.83 3.59
CA TYR A 4 -1.15 -23.53 4.88
C TYR A 4 -0.29 -22.94 6.01
N PHE A 5 0.81 -22.28 5.65
CA PHE A 5 1.72 -21.63 6.61
C PHE A 5 1.56 -20.11 6.70
N PHE A 6 0.77 -19.49 5.82
CA PHE A 6 0.68 -18.03 5.68
C PHE A 6 -0.74 -17.61 5.29
N ASP A 7 -1.71 -17.98 6.13
CA ASP A 7 -3.07 -17.46 6.02
C ASP A 7 -3.16 -16.11 6.74
N GLU A 8 -3.44 -15.04 5.99
CA GLU A 8 -3.53 -13.68 6.52
C GLU A 8 -4.74 -13.45 7.43
N ASN A 9 -5.65 -14.43 7.53
CA ASN A 9 -6.77 -14.42 8.46
C ASN A 9 -6.43 -15.01 9.84
N GLU A 10 -5.26 -15.63 10.00
CA GLU A 10 -4.84 -16.16 11.30
C GLU A 10 -4.38 -15.04 12.24
N ASP A 11 -4.80 -15.12 13.51
CA ASP A 11 -4.50 -14.10 14.53
C ASP A 11 -3.01 -13.80 14.64
N TRP A 12 -2.16 -14.84 14.68
CA TRP A 12 -0.70 -14.67 14.78
C TRP A 12 -0.12 -13.90 13.58
N TYR A 13 -0.70 -14.06 12.38
CA TYR A 13 -0.25 -13.37 11.19
C TYR A 13 -0.61 -11.88 11.29
N GLN A 14 -1.86 -11.59 11.63
CA GLN A 14 -2.34 -10.21 11.77
C GLN A 14 -1.63 -9.46 12.91
N GLU A 15 -1.41 -10.13 14.04
CA GLU A 15 -0.61 -9.59 15.16
C GLU A 15 0.82 -9.30 14.73
N THR A 16 1.46 -10.22 14.01
CA THR A 16 2.83 -10.03 13.50
C THR A 16 2.90 -8.81 12.58
N VAL A 17 1.94 -8.67 11.65
CA VAL A 17 1.85 -7.49 10.78
C VAL A 17 1.65 -6.23 11.59
N CYS A 18 0.76 -6.22 12.58
CA CYS A 18 0.54 -5.06 13.45
C CYS A 18 1.82 -4.64 14.18
N VAL A 19 2.58 -5.60 14.73
CA VAL A 19 3.87 -5.34 15.37
C VAL A 19 4.89 -4.74 14.40
N CYS A 20 4.93 -5.22 13.15
CA CYS A 20 5.77 -4.62 12.12
C CYS A 20 5.33 -3.18 11.80
N LEU A 21 4.03 -2.93 11.67
CA LEU A 21 3.49 -1.60 11.43
C LEU A 21 3.76 -0.64 12.59
N ASP A 22 3.68 -1.11 13.85
CA ASP A 22 4.06 -0.34 15.03
C ASP A 22 5.54 0.08 14.93
N GLY A 23 6.44 -0.86 14.60
CA GLY A 23 7.85 -0.55 14.39
C GLY A 23 8.12 0.44 13.25
N ILE A 24 7.36 0.36 12.15
CA ILE A 24 7.46 1.30 11.03
C ILE A 24 6.95 2.70 11.43
N ALA A 25 5.90 2.78 12.24
CA ALA A 25 5.30 4.04 12.69
C ALA A 25 6.26 4.88 13.54
N GLU A 26 7.21 4.25 14.23
CA GLU A 26 8.29 4.92 14.97
C GLU A 26 9.38 5.50 14.06
N THR A 27 9.26 5.37 12.73
CA THR A 27 10.23 5.86 11.75
C THR A 27 9.65 6.98 10.87
N SER A 28 10.49 7.56 10.02
CA SER A 28 10.05 8.51 8.97
C SER A 28 9.75 7.84 7.62
N THR A 29 9.64 6.50 7.62
CA THR A 29 9.46 5.68 6.42
C THR A 29 8.08 5.91 5.83
N ARG A 30 8.04 5.95 4.49
CA ARG A 30 6.79 5.93 3.71
C ARG A 30 6.63 4.54 3.13
N MET A 31 5.48 3.91 3.35
CA MET A 31 5.22 2.59 2.78
C MET A 31 4.64 2.72 1.37
N GLU A 32 5.11 1.89 0.44
CA GLU A 32 4.57 1.84 -0.91
C GLU A 32 3.22 1.13 -0.93
N ILE A 33 2.25 1.74 -1.61
CA ILE A 33 1.03 1.09 -2.10
C ILE A 33 1.26 0.72 -3.56
N ASN A 34 1.50 -0.56 -3.79
CA ASN A 34 1.78 -1.13 -5.10
C ASN A 34 0.49 -1.60 -5.78
N THR A 35 0.27 -1.10 -6.99
CA THR A 35 -0.92 -1.36 -7.81
C THR A 35 -0.70 -2.39 -8.91
N GLY A 36 0.55 -2.72 -9.23
CA GLY A 36 0.89 -3.63 -10.34
C GLY A 36 0.68 -5.10 -10.04
N ALA A 37 0.48 -5.46 -8.77
CA ALA A 37 0.20 -6.82 -8.32
C ALA A 37 -0.96 -7.46 -9.08
N ASN A 38 -2.07 -6.74 -9.18
CA ASN A 38 -3.30 -7.22 -9.78
C ASN A 38 -3.18 -7.41 -11.31
N MET A 39 -2.28 -6.68 -11.96
CA MET A 39 -1.96 -6.89 -13.38
C MET A 39 -1.27 -8.23 -13.62
N ARG A 40 -0.41 -8.67 -12.70
CA ARG A 40 0.37 -9.92 -12.80
C ARG A 40 -0.42 -11.12 -12.28
N THR A 41 -1.18 -10.91 -11.21
CA THR A 41 -2.01 -11.93 -10.56
C THR A 41 -3.41 -11.35 -10.33
N PRO A 42 -4.33 -11.52 -11.30
CA PRO A 42 -5.69 -10.98 -11.18
C PRO A 42 -6.39 -11.50 -9.91
N GLY A 43 -6.97 -10.58 -9.15
CA GLY A 43 -7.70 -10.86 -7.91
C GLY A 43 -6.85 -10.84 -6.64
N VAL A 44 -5.53 -10.60 -6.73
CA VAL A 44 -4.65 -10.53 -5.54
C VAL A 44 -4.79 -9.23 -4.76
N GLY A 45 -5.40 -8.20 -5.35
CA GLY A 45 -5.52 -6.86 -4.75
C GLY A 45 -4.22 -6.05 -4.84
N ARG A 46 -4.01 -5.17 -3.86
CA ARG A 46 -2.81 -4.31 -3.75
C ARG A 46 -1.77 -4.95 -2.85
N TYR A 47 -0.54 -4.44 -2.92
CA TYR A 47 0.44 -4.64 -1.85
C TYR A 47 0.74 -3.34 -1.11
N PRO A 48 0.81 -3.36 0.24
CA PRO A 48 0.40 -4.47 1.11
C PRO A 48 -1.08 -4.83 0.93
N SER A 49 -1.49 -6.01 1.42
CA SER A 49 -2.89 -6.49 1.31
C SER A 49 -3.86 -5.41 1.77
N ASP A 50 -5.02 -5.29 1.10
CA ASP A 50 -5.96 -4.20 1.31
C ASP A 50 -6.33 -4.01 2.81
N TRP A 51 -6.46 -5.09 3.58
CA TRP A 51 -6.75 -5.01 5.02
C TRP A 51 -5.66 -4.33 5.87
N MET A 52 -4.41 -4.33 5.41
CA MET A 52 -3.28 -3.70 6.11
C MET A 52 -3.30 -2.16 5.95
N ILE A 53 -3.86 -1.64 4.87
CA ILE A 53 -3.91 -0.21 4.55
C ILE A 53 -4.66 0.62 5.63
N PRO A 54 -5.84 0.22 6.13
CA PRO A 54 -6.46 0.92 7.25
C PRO A 54 -5.67 0.79 8.55
N GLU A 55 -4.96 -0.32 8.79
CA GLU A 55 -4.06 -0.47 9.95
C GLU A 55 -2.86 0.48 9.89
N MET A 56 -2.29 0.67 8.70
CA MET A 56 -1.26 1.68 8.45
C MET A 56 -1.80 3.09 8.73
N LYS A 57 -3.05 3.37 8.32
CA LYS A 57 -3.65 4.68 8.53
C LYS A 57 -3.88 5.00 10.00
N LYS A 58 -4.34 4.04 10.80
CA LYS A 58 -4.51 4.19 12.27
C LYS A 58 -3.22 4.66 12.95
N ARG A 59 -2.06 4.27 12.40
CA ARG A 59 -0.71 4.62 12.89
C ARG A 59 -0.11 5.86 12.23
N ASN A 60 -0.86 6.53 11.35
CA ASN A 60 -0.41 7.69 10.58
C ASN A 60 0.84 7.41 9.72
N ILE A 61 1.03 6.17 9.26
CA ILE A 61 2.15 5.83 8.37
C ILE A 61 1.93 6.53 7.02
N PRO A 62 2.86 7.40 6.58
CA PRO A 62 2.75 8.06 5.28
C PRO A 62 2.99 7.05 4.15
N ILE A 63 2.43 7.33 2.97
CA ILE A 63 2.44 6.38 1.85
C ILE A 63 3.06 6.97 0.59
N THR A 64 3.55 6.09 -0.28
CA THR A 64 3.83 6.37 -1.71
C THR A 64 2.92 5.48 -2.56
N VAL A 65 2.76 5.78 -3.86
CA VAL A 65 1.99 4.94 -4.79
C VAL A 65 2.88 4.56 -5.97
N GLY A 66 2.94 3.26 -6.28
CA GLY A 66 3.81 2.68 -7.32
C GLY A 66 3.10 1.60 -8.13
N GLY A 67 3.46 1.49 -9.41
CA GLY A 67 2.94 0.45 -10.31
C GLY A 67 3.86 -0.76 -10.47
N ASP A 68 5.15 -0.62 -10.12
CA ASP A 68 6.17 -1.66 -10.37
C ASP A 68 6.03 -2.28 -11.77
N SER A 69 5.86 -1.38 -12.74
CA SER A 69 5.44 -1.71 -14.10
C SER A 69 6.62 -2.23 -14.91
N HIS A 70 6.44 -3.39 -15.53
CA HIS A 70 7.44 -4.03 -16.39
C HIS A 70 7.04 -3.99 -17.88
N SER A 71 5.94 -3.31 -18.20
CA SER A 71 5.45 -3.08 -19.57
C SER A 71 4.82 -1.69 -19.67
N VAL A 72 4.62 -1.21 -20.90
CA VAL A 72 4.01 0.10 -21.16
C VAL A 72 2.56 0.13 -20.69
N GLU A 73 1.84 -0.98 -20.90
CA GLU A 73 0.43 -1.14 -20.49
C GLU A 73 0.25 -1.13 -18.97
N GLY A 74 1.29 -1.48 -18.22
CA GLY A 74 1.29 -1.46 -16.77
C GLY A 74 1.55 -0.10 -16.16
N ILE A 75 1.95 0.90 -16.94
CA ILE A 75 2.10 2.27 -16.46
C ILE A 75 0.73 2.77 -16.00
N VAL A 76 0.68 3.36 -14.80
CA VAL A 76 -0.54 3.86 -14.13
C VAL A 76 -1.68 2.85 -13.97
N TYR A 77 -1.38 1.55 -14.03
CA TYR A 77 -2.38 0.49 -13.87
C TYR A 77 -3.07 0.59 -12.50
N GLU A 78 -4.40 0.72 -12.51
CA GLU A 78 -5.25 0.81 -11.31
C GLU A 78 -4.98 1.96 -10.34
N TYR A 79 -4.27 3.02 -10.76
CA TYR A 79 -3.97 4.17 -9.89
C TYR A 79 -5.27 4.84 -9.39
N ASN A 80 -6.25 5.08 -10.27
CA ASN A 80 -7.54 5.68 -9.87
C ASN A 80 -8.30 4.81 -8.85
N GLN A 81 -8.25 3.49 -9.02
CA GLN A 81 -8.87 2.55 -8.09
C GLN A 81 -8.13 2.53 -6.75
N ALA A 82 -6.80 2.65 -6.75
CA ALA A 82 -6.02 2.78 -5.55
C ALA A 82 -6.31 4.08 -4.81
N GLU A 83 -6.31 5.22 -5.49
CA GLU A 83 -6.60 6.51 -4.85
C GLU A 83 -8.00 6.56 -4.23
N LYS A 84 -9.01 6.00 -4.91
CA LYS A 84 -10.35 5.88 -4.36
C LYS A 84 -10.34 5.07 -3.06
N TYR A 85 -9.69 3.90 -3.06
CA TYR A 85 -9.60 3.05 -1.87
C TYR A 85 -8.83 3.72 -0.74
N LEU A 86 -7.72 4.39 -1.05
CA LEU A 86 -6.93 5.14 -0.07
C LEU A 86 -7.75 6.27 0.57
N ALA A 87 -8.56 6.98 -0.21
CA ALA A 87 -9.48 7.98 0.30
C ALA A 87 -10.54 7.38 1.24
N GLU A 88 -11.09 6.21 0.91
CA GLU A 88 -12.01 5.46 1.77
C GLU A 88 -11.36 5.02 3.09
N CYS A 89 -10.07 4.63 3.06
CA CYS A 89 -9.28 4.33 4.26
C CYS A 89 -8.91 5.56 5.08
N GLY A 90 -9.14 6.78 4.59
CA GLY A 90 -8.89 8.04 5.30
C GLY A 90 -7.57 8.73 4.95
N TYR A 91 -6.84 8.26 3.95
CA TYR A 91 -5.73 9.02 3.37
C TYR A 91 -6.26 10.23 2.57
N ARG A 92 -5.42 11.27 2.47
CA ARG A 92 -5.72 12.49 1.70
C ARG A 92 -4.61 12.86 0.71
N GLU A 93 -3.45 12.29 0.92
CA GLU A 93 -2.23 12.57 0.17
C GLU A 93 -1.35 11.32 0.12
N TYR A 94 -0.46 11.31 -0.85
CA TYR A 94 0.68 10.41 -0.92
C TYR A 94 1.94 11.22 -1.19
N TRP A 95 3.10 10.65 -0.88
CA TRP A 95 4.38 11.33 -1.00
C TRP A 95 5.13 10.88 -2.24
N VAL A 96 5.78 11.82 -2.90
CA VAL A 96 6.66 11.58 -4.05
C VAL A 96 8.05 12.15 -3.77
N LEU A 97 9.10 11.43 -4.17
CA LEU A 97 10.47 11.91 -4.03
C LEU A 97 10.85 12.68 -5.30
N LYS A 98 10.91 14.00 -5.21
CA LYS A 98 11.30 14.90 -6.30
C LYS A 98 12.63 15.56 -5.97
N LYS A 99 13.64 15.35 -6.81
CA LYS A 99 14.98 15.95 -6.66
C LYS A 99 15.57 15.77 -5.24
N GLY A 100 15.39 14.58 -4.67
CA GLY A 100 15.88 14.24 -3.33
C GLY A 100 15.07 14.83 -2.17
N ARG A 101 13.89 15.40 -2.44
CA ARG A 101 12.97 15.93 -1.41
C ARG A 101 11.61 15.28 -1.52
N TRP A 102 11.05 14.95 -0.36
CA TRP A 102 9.69 14.43 -0.27
C TRP A 102 8.68 15.56 -0.41
N GLU A 103 7.75 15.41 -1.34
CA GLU A 103 6.63 16.32 -1.56
C GLU A 103 5.31 15.54 -1.42
N ALA A 104 4.36 16.06 -0.64
CA ALA A 104 3.01 15.51 -0.58
C ALA A 104 2.22 15.92 -1.82
N GLN A 105 1.46 15.00 -2.41
CA GLN A 105 0.51 15.22 -3.49
C GLN A 105 -0.88 14.81 -3.01
N PRO A 106 -1.93 15.59 -3.29
CA PRO A 106 -3.29 15.18 -2.94
C PRO A 106 -3.69 13.94 -3.73
N LEU A 107 -4.59 13.11 -3.17
CA LEU A 107 -5.29 12.07 -3.93
C LEU A 107 -6.28 12.72 -4.91
N GLY A 108 -6.46 12.12 -6.09
CA GLY A 108 -7.46 12.51 -7.09
C GLY A 108 -7.04 13.65 -8.00
N VAL A 109 -5.73 13.82 -8.25
CA VAL A 109 -5.17 14.84 -9.16
C VAL A 109 -4.89 14.24 -10.54
#